data_AF-A0A533WAC2-F1
#
_entry.id   AF-A0A533WAC2-F1
#
_cell.length_a   1.000
_cell.length_b   1.000
_cell.length_c   1.000
_cell.angle_alpha   90.00
_cell.angle_beta   90.00
_cell.angle_gamma   90.00
#
_symmetry.space_group_name_H-M   'P 1'
#
loop_
_entity.id
_entity.type
_entity.pdbx_description
1 polymer ?
#
loop_
_entity_poly.entity_id
_entity_poly.type
_entity_poly.pdbx_seq_one_letter_code
_entity_poly.pdbx_strand_id
1 'polypeptide(L)'
;MPENEIVYLKYHDLEDMLKVIIYSAQSMLGVIPMLYHISHNGRNVLFIQTGAVGAVTVHYVVQNEKPSKKFIQLKRLSGEYTFIDSLGT
;
A
#
# COMPACT_ATOMS: atom_id res chain seq x y z
N MET A 1 9.92 -6.13 -27.96
CA MET A 1 9.57 -6.46 -26.55
C MET A 1 8.41 -5.56 -26.19
N PRO A 2 7.29 -6.06 -25.64
CA PRO A 2 6.23 -5.15 -25.22
C PRO A 2 6.81 -4.24 -24.13
N GLU A 3 6.56 -2.94 -24.23
CA GLU A 3 6.92 -2.00 -23.16
C GLU A 3 6.28 -2.49 -21.86
N ASN A 4 7.05 -2.59 -20.79
CA ASN A 4 6.49 -2.89 -19.47
C ASN A 4 5.59 -1.70 -19.09
N GLU A 5 4.28 -1.88 -19.20
CA GLU A 5 3.31 -0.86 -18.84
C GLU A 5 3.23 -0.78 -17.31
N ILE A 6 3.61 0.37 -16.76
CA ILE A 6 3.46 0.67 -15.33
C ILE A 6 2.22 1.55 -15.17
N VAL A 7 1.22 1.04 -14.48
CA VAL A 7 -0.02 1.76 -14.19
C VAL A 7 0.08 2.39 -12.81
N TYR A 8 -0.31 3.65 -12.70
CA TYR A 8 -0.35 4.38 -11.42
C TYR A 8 -1.79 4.67 -11.01
N LEU A 9 -2.20 4.17 -9.85
CA LEU A 9 -3.54 4.39 -9.30
C LEU A 9 -3.45 5.21 -8.02
N LYS A 10 -3.95 6.44 -8.09
CA LYS A 10 -4.02 7.35 -6.95
C LYS A 10 -5.31 7.14 -6.16
N TYR A 11 -5.16 6.96 -4.86
CA TYR A 11 -6.28 6.86 -3.92
C TYR A 11 -6.50 8.21 -3.22
N HIS A 12 -7.75 8.49 -2.86
CA HIS A 12 -8.07 9.62 -1.99
C HIS A 12 -7.65 9.32 -0.56
N ASP A 13 -8.04 8.13 -0.07
CA ASP A 13 -7.84 7.70 1.31
C ASP A 13 -6.88 6.53 1.42
N LEU A 14 -6.07 6.53 2.49
CA LEU A 14 -5.16 5.43 2.80
C LEU A 14 -5.92 4.11 3.07
N GLU A 15 -7.11 4.19 3.69
CA GLU A 15 -7.93 3.02 4.00
C GLU A 15 -8.23 2.19 2.75
N ASP A 16 -8.66 2.84 1.67
CA ASP A 16 -9.01 2.16 0.43
C ASP A 16 -7.79 1.55 -0.26
N MET A 17 -6.64 2.22 -0.18
CA MET A 17 -5.39 1.63 -0.66
C MET A 17 -4.99 0.40 0.15
N LEU A 18 -5.14 0.43 1.48
CA LEU A 18 -4.77 -0.70 2.36
C LEU A 18 -5.68 -1.92 2.15
N LYS A 19 -6.94 -1.74 1.76
CA LYS A 19 -7.83 -2.86 1.38
C LYS A 19 -7.25 -3.69 0.21
N VAL A 20 -6.45 -3.09 -0.68
CA VAL A 20 -5.74 -3.80 -1.75
C VAL A 20 -4.70 -4.77 -1.17
N ILE A 21 -4.03 -4.45 -0.06
CA ILE A 21 -3.10 -5.36 0.62
C ILE A 21 -3.85 -6.59 1.13
N ILE A 22 -5.03 -6.40 1.74
CA ILE A 22 -5.85 -7.51 2.25
C ILE A 22 -6.21 -8.46 1.13
N TYR A 23 -6.70 -7.92 0.01
CA TYR A 23 -7.07 -8.71 -1.15
C TYR A 23 -5.86 -9.44 -1.74
N SER A 24 -4.73 -8.74 -1.89
CA SER A 24 -3.50 -9.32 -2.44
C SER A 24 -2.93 -10.43 -1.56
N ALA A 25 -3.04 -10.31 -0.24
CA ALA A 25 -2.61 -11.36 0.70
C ALA A 25 -3.46 -12.64 0.63
N GLN A 26 -4.63 -12.61 -0.01
CA GLN A 26 -5.44 -13.80 -0.31
C GLN A 26 -5.16 -14.39 -1.71
N SER A 27 -4.26 -13.77 -2.48
CA SER A 27 -3.93 -14.25 -3.82
C SER A 27 -3.22 -15.60 -3.78
N MET A 28 -3.63 -16.50 -4.67
CA MET A 28 -2.99 -17.82 -4.86
C MET A 28 -1.51 -17.71 -5.25
N LEU A 29 -1.09 -16.57 -5.80
CA LEU A 29 0.30 -16.33 -6.22
C LEU A 29 1.24 -16.01 -5.06
N GLY A 30 0.73 -15.82 -3.84
CA GLY A 30 1.55 -15.60 -2.64
C GLY A 30 2.35 -14.29 -2.62
N VAL A 31 2.10 -13.37 -3.56
CA VAL A 31 2.76 -12.07 -3.60
C VAL A 31 2.05 -11.13 -2.62
N ILE A 32 2.64 -10.99 -1.43
CA ILE A 32 2.17 -10.02 -0.44
C ILE A 32 2.85 -8.68 -0.73
N PRO A 33 2.10 -7.64 -1.12
CA PRO A 33 2.68 -6.34 -1.39
C PRO A 33 3.21 -5.70 -0.10
N MET A 34 4.41 -5.13 -0.17
CA MET A 34 4.97 -4.32 0.90
C MET A 34 4.47 -2.88 0.79
N LEU A 35 4.20 -2.25 1.94
CA LEU A 35 3.89 -0.83 2.03
C LEU A 35 5.18 -0.02 2.15
N TYR A 36 5.36 0.91 1.23
CA TYR A 36 6.52 1.79 1.17
C TYR A 36 6.12 3.23 1.47
N HIS A 37 7.07 4.00 2.02
CA HIS A 37 6.92 5.43 2.28
C HIS A 37 8.06 6.20 1.60
N ILE A 38 7.70 7.24 0.85
CA ILE A 38 8.64 8.22 0.30
C ILE A 38 8.24 9.60 0.80
N SER A 39 9.22 10.41 1.19
CA SER A 39 9.03 11.83 1.47
C SER A 39 9.71 12.65 0.38
N HIS A 40 8.96 13.54 -0.27
CA HIS A 40 9.48 14.39 -1.34
C HIS A 40 8.75 15.74 -1.36
N ASN A 41 9.51 16.84 -1.35
CA ASN A 41 8.98 18.22 -1.37
C ASN A 41 7.86 18.48 -0.34
N GLY A 42 8.05 17.99 0.89
CA GLY A 42 7.06 18.15 1.97
C GLY A 42 5.80 17.30 1.82
N ARG A 43 5.72 16.42 0.82
CA ARG A 43 4.62 15.47 0.63
C ARG A 43 5.05 14.08 1.06
N ASN A 44 4.12 13.33 1.64
CA ASN A 44 4.34 11.94 2.03
C ASN A 44 3.56 11.04 1.07
N VAL A 45 4.27 10.19 0.35
CA VAL A 45 3.66 9.21 -0.56
C VAL A 45 3.77 7.84 0.08
N LEU A 46 2.63 7.23 0.32
CA LEU A 46 2.55 5.81 0.67
C LEU A 46 2.15 5.05 -0.58
N PHE A 47 2.81 3.93 -0.85
CA PHE A 47 2.46 3.12 -2.02
C PHE A 47 2.71 1.64 -1.81
N ILE A 48 1.99 0.85 -2.58
CA ILE A 48 2.19 -0.59 -2.74
C ILE A 48 2.32 -0.91 -4.22
N GLN A 49 3.05 -1.98 -4.52
CA GLN A 49 3.17 -2.51 -5.86
C GLN A 49 2.46 -3.85 -5.94
N THR A 50 1.60 -4.02 -6.93
CA THR A 50 0.97 -5.31 -7.28
C THR A 50 1.31 -5.68 -8.72
N GLY A 51 1.07 -6.94 -9.08
CA GLY A 51 1.38 -7.48 -10.40
C GLY A 51 2.75 -8.17 -10.48
N ALA A 52 3.07 -8.66 -11.68
CA ALA A 52 4.28 -9.45 -11.96
C ALA A 52 5.07 -8.79 -13.09
N VAL A 53 6.21 -9.39 -13.46
CA VAL A 53 7.05 -8.92 -14.57
C VAL A 53 6.21 -8.78 -15.84
N GLY A 54 6.10 -7.55 -16.34
CA GLY A 54 5.35 -7.21 -17.56
C GLY A 54 4.05 -6.43 -17.35
N ALA A 55 3.46 -6.45 -16.15
CA ALA A 55 2.26 -5.68 -15.82
C ALA A 55 2.28 -5.30 -14.34
N VAL A 56 2.76 -4.08 -14.05
CA VAL A 56 2.95 -3.58 -12.69
C VAL A 56 1.97 -2.45 -12.41
N THR A 57 1.24 -2.55 -11.31
CA THR A 57 0.38 -1.47 -10.82
C THR A 57 0.93 -0.92 -9.52
N VAL A 58 1.20 0.39 -9.51
CA VAL A 58 1.58 1.15 -8.33
C VAL A 58 0.34 1.83 -7.77
N HIS A 59 -0.14 1.35 -6.63
CA HIS A 59 -1.23 1.98 -5.89
C HIS A 59 -0.63 2.94 -4.88
N TYR A 60 -1.07 4.20 -4.86
CA TYR A 60 -0.48 5.20 -3.99
C TYR A 60 -1.50 6.19 -3.42
N VAL A 61 -1.19 6.72 -2.25
CA VAL A 61 -1.90 7.84 -1.62
C VAL A 61 -0.89 8.92 -1.25
N VAL A 62 -1.30 10.18 -1.37
CA VAL A 62 -0.49 11.33 -0.95
C VAL A 62 -1.08 11.89 0.33
N GLN A 63 -0.29 11.90 1.39
CA GLN A 63 -0.66 12.42 2.70
C GLN A 63 0.08 13.73 2.98
N ASN A 64 -0.64 14.65 3.63
CA ASN A 64 -0.06 15.92 4.09
C ASN A 64 0.85 15.70 5.32
N GLU A 65 0.55 14.66 6.10
CA GLU A 65 1.31 14.31 7.30
C GLU A 65 2.13 13.04 7.09
N LYS A 66 3.22 12.92 7.84
CA LYS A 66 4.01 11.69 7.87
C LYS A 66 3.23 10.61 8.65
N PRO A 67 3.32 9.33 8.25
CA PRO A 67 2.84 8.22 9.09
C PRO A 67 3.36 8.35 10.52
N SER A 68 2.43 8.41 11.48
CA SER A 68 2.76 8.70 12.89
C SER A 68 3.48 7.55 13.58
N LYS A 69 3.36 6.33 13.05
CA LYS A 69 3.94 5.10 13.60
C LYS A 69 4.53 4.22 12.50
N LYS A 70 5.40 3.29 12.91
CA LYS A 70 6.06 2.33 12.01
C LYS A 70 5.10 1.24 11.52
N PHE A 71 4.15 0.82 12.35
CA PHE A 71 3.27 -0.29 12.04
C PHE A 71 1.83 0.17 11.84
N ILE A 72 1.14 -0.55 10.96
CA ILE A 72 -0.30 -0.41 10.74
C ILE A 72 -0.95 -1.74 11.06
N GLN A 73 -1.90 -1.73 11.99
CA GLN A 73 -2.80 -2.85 12.20
C GLN A 73 -3.97 -2.71 11.24
N LEU A 74 -4.28 -3.78 10.50
CA LEU A 74 -5.36 -3.80 9.53
C LEU A 74 -6.37 -4.88 9.91
N LYS A 75 -7.63 -4.49 10.13
CA LYS A 75 -8.70 -5.46 10.40
C LYS A 75 -9.08 -6.16 9.11
N ARG A 76 -8.82 -7.48 9.04
CA ARG A 76 -9.00 -8.29 7.82
C ARG A 76 -10.41 -8.21 7.23
N LEU A 77 -11.46 -8.11 8.05
CA LEU A 77 -12.85 -8.14 7.57
C LEU A 77 -13.39 -6.76 7.18
N SER A 78 -13.07 -5.71 7.93
CA SER A 78 -13.61 -4.36 7.70
C SER A 78 -12.71 -3.48 6.84
N GLY A 79 -11.41 -3.78 6.75
CA GLY A 79 -10.44 -2.90 6.11
C GLY A 79 -10.05 -1.68 6.93
N GLU A 80 -10.65 -1.51 8.12
CA GLU A 80 -10.25 -0.46 9.07
C GLU A 80 -8.80 -0.64 9.49
N TYR A 81 -8.08 0.47 9.65
CA TYR A 81 -6.69 0.45 10.06
C TYR A 81 -6.41 1.39 11.23
N THR A 82 -5.36 1.08 11.97
CA THR A 82 -4.85 1.90 13.07
C THR A 82 -3.32 1.88 13.06
N PHE A 83 -2.71 2.99 13.45
CA PHE A 83 -1.27 3.08 13.65
C PHE A 83 -0.88 2.55 15.04
N ILE A 84 0.08 1.63 15.11
CA ILE A 84 0.50 0.97 16.35
C ILE A 84 2.02 1.05 16.57
N ASP A 85 2.45 0.99 17.83
CA ASP A 85 3.86 1.09 18.22
C ASP A 85 4.64 -0.24 18.12
N SER A 86 3.98 -1.38 18.33
CA SER A 86 4.63 -2.70 18.38
C SER A 86 3.82 -3.79 17.68
N LEU A 87 4.52 -4.84 17.25
CA LEU A 87 3.92 -6.08 16.76
C LEU A 87 3.77 -7.05 17.95
N GLY A 88 2.53 -7.31 18.38
CA GLY A 88 2.25 -8.16 19.54
C GLY A 88 2.28 -7.45 20.89
N THR A 89 1.81 -8.16 21.94
CA THR A 89 1.93 -7.82 23.37
C THR A 89 3.21 -8.38 23.96
#